data_AF-A0A0H3FYR5-F1
#
_entry.id   AF-A0A0H3FYR5-F1
#
_cell.length_a   1.000
_cell.length_b   1.000
_cell.length_c   1.000
_cell.angle_alpha   90.00
_cell.angle_beta   90.00
_cell.angle_gamma   90.00
#
_symmetry.space_group_name_H-M   'P 1'
#
loop_
_entity.id
_entity.type
_entity.pdbx_description
1 polymer ?
#
loop_
_entity_poly.entity_id
_entity_poly.type
_entity_poly.pdbx_seq_one_letter_code
_entity_poly.pdbx_strand_id
1 'polypeptide(L)'
;MLSADDNNLKRIADALERLAPPPAVWADPMASPAYIWRGQNLIAARSFKPFPLDCLTGVDSQKKALLDNTARLANHLAAHDVLLWGARGSGKSALCKSVVGELQKEGADLALIEVAGERVDTLPELFGYIADQPRSFVLFVDDLGFEEGSSAPRILRSLLEGGAEARPDNARLYVTANRRHIIARQVQDTAESFTRDSLDDQLALADRFGLNLGFHVCDQSNYLEMIRGYAARFGLTLDENHALSWVRSRSGLSGRMAWQYIIEIAGEQGRNITL
;
A
#
# COMPACT_ATOMS: atom_id res chain seq x y z
N MET A 1 -55.00 11.69 -3.01
CA MET A 1 -54.86 11.38 -4.46
C MET A 1 -53.87 12.39 -5.00
N LEU A 2 -52.60 12.02 -5.17
CA LEU A 2 -51.61 12.90 -5.82
C LEU A 2 -52.06 13.12 -7.27
N SER A 3 -51.95 14.35 -7.78
CA SER A 3 -52.42 14.71 -9.12
C SER A 3 -51.60 13.96 -10.19
N ALA A 4 -52.13 13.82 -11.41
CA ALA A 4 -51.39 13.19 -12.52
C ALA A 4 -50.04 13.88 -12.79
N ASP A 5 -49.93 15.18 -12.46
CA ASP A 5 -48.72 15.98 -12.57
C ASP A 5 -47.65 15.61 -11.53
N ASP A 6 -48.04 15.31 -10.29
CA ASP A 6 -47.11 14.84 -9.23
C ASP A 6 -46.47 13.49 -9.61
N ASN A 7 -47.24 12.62 -10.27
CA ASN A 7 -46.75 11.31 -10.70
C ASN A 7 -45.78 11.42 -11.89
N ASN A 8 -45.98 12.42 -12.77
CA ASN A 8 -45.05 12.72 -13.86
C ASN A 8 -43.76 13.36 -13.35
N LEU A 9 -43.86 14.30 -12.40
CA LEU A 9 -42.70 14.92 -11.73
C LEU A 9 -41.84 13.88 -11.01
N LYS A 10 -42.46 12.92 -10.30
CA LYS A 10 -41.73 11.84 -9.64
C LYS A 10 -41.02 10.92 -10.63
N ARG A 11 -41.65 10.56 -11.75
CA ARG A 11 -41.00 9.74 -12.80
C ARG A 11 -39.82 10.46 -13.45
N ILE A 12 -39.91 11.78 -13.62
CA ILE A 12 -38.81 12.61 -14.12
C ILE A 12 -37.68 12.66 -13.09
N ALA A 13 -38.00 12.90 -11.81
CA ALA A 13 -37.03 12.89 -10.73
C ALA A 13 -36.32 11.52 -10.61
N ASP A 14 -37.07 10.42 -10.60
CA ASP A 14 -36.51 9.06 -10.55
C ASP A 14 -35.69 8.73 -11.81
N ALA A 15 -36.01 9.31 -12.96
CA ALA A 15 -35.21 9.18 -14.18
C ALA A 15 -33.93 10.03 -14.13
N LEU A 16 -34.01 11.24 -13.57
CA LEU A 16 -32.87 12.12 -13.35
C LEU A 16 -31.93 11.55 -12.29
N GLU A 17 -32.43 10.96 -11.20
CA GLU A 17 -31.61 10.26 -10.19
C GLU A 17 -30.92 9.01 -10.75
N ARG A 18 -31.55 8.34 -11.73
CA ARG A 18 -30.90 7.23 -12.46
C ARG A 18 -29.84 7.73 -13.46
N LEU A 19 -30.04 8.90 -14.04
CA LEU A 19 -29.09 9.52 -15.00
C LEU A 19 -27.95 10.26 -14.30
N ALA A 20 -28.19 10.78 -13.10
CA ALA A 20 -27.29 11.53 -12.26
C ALA A 20 -27.53 11.10 -10.80
N PRO A 21 -26.95 9.96 -10.36
CA PRO A 21 -27.04 9.55 -8.96
C PRO A 21 -26.51 10.68 -8.06
N PRO A 22 -26.99 10.75 -6.79
CA PRO A 22 -26.48 11.73 -5.84
C PRO A 22 -24.95 11.69 -5.85
N PRO A 23 -24.26 12.86 -5.89
CA PRO A 23 -22.82 12.89 -5.89
C PRO A 23 -22.34 12.07 -4.70
N ALA A 24 -21.46 11.11 -4.97
CA ALA A 24 -20.94 10.24 -3.94
C ALA A 24 -20.34 11.10 -2.82
N VAL A 25 -20.70 10.81 -1.57
CA VAL A 25 -20.28 11.61 -0.43
C VAL A 25 -18.77 11.43 -0.26
N TRP A 26 -18.02 12.49 -0.49
CA TRP A 26 -16.58 12.49 -0.24
C TRP A 26 -16.36 12.45 1.28
N ALA A 27 -15.49 11.55 1.73
CA ALA A 27 -15.05 11.57 3.11
C ALA A 27 -14.24 12.85 3.37
N ASP A 28 -14.42 13.42 4.57
CA ASP A 28 -13.55 14.47 5.09
C ASP A 28 -12.11 13.92 5.25
N PRO A 29 -11.09 14.49 4.56
CA PRO A 29 -9.68 14.11 4.66
C PRO A 29 -9.07 14.23 6.07
N MET A 30 -9.75 14.89 6.99
CA MET A 30 -9.32 15.11 8.36
C MET A 30 -9.94 14.13 9.37
N ALA A 31 -11.04 13.45 9.01
CA ALA A 31 -11.86 12.69 9.96
C ALA A 31 -11.39 11.26 10.29
N SER A 32 -10.45 10.69 9.54
CA SER A 32 -10.05 9.26 9.64
C SER A 32 -8.54 9.08 9.53
N PRO A 33 -7.92 8.09 10.21
CA PRO A 33 -6.48 7.82 10.08
C PRO A 33 -6.10 7.24 8.71
N ALA A 34 -7.05 6.67 7.97
CA ALA A 34 -6.79 6.18 6.62
C ALA A 34 -8.03 6.21 5.73
N TYR A 35 -7.77 6.15 4.43
CA TYR A 35 -8.75 6.27 3.37
C TYR A 35 -8.46 5.33 2.20
N ILE A 36 -9.45 5.13 1.35
CA ILE A 36 -9.35 4.44 0.07
C ILE A 36 -9.83 5.41 -1.01
N TRP A 37 -8.99 5.63 -2.02
CA TRP A 37 -9.35 6.37 -3.22
C TRP A 37 -9.98 5.43 -4.25
N ARG A 38 -11.18 5.77 -4.72
CA ARG A 38 -11.92 4.96 -5.72
C ARG A 38 -11.85 5.53 -7.13
N GLY A 39 -10.97 6.47 -7.39
CA GLY A 39 -10.83 7.15 -8.68
C GLY A 39 -11.63 8.44 -8.78
N GLN A 40 -12.76 8.53 -8.09
CA GLN A 40 -13.63 9.72 -8.11
C GLN A 40 -13.99 10.21 -6.71
N ASN A 41 -13.80 9.38 -5.67
CA ASN A 41 -14.23 9.69 -4.31
C ASN A 41 -13.23 9.14 -3.29
N LEU A 42 -13.05 9.90 -2.21
CA LEU A 42 -12.32 9.47 -1.03
C LEU A 42 -13.28 8.79 -0.05
N ILE A 43 -12.93 7.59 0.41
CA ILE A 43 -13.75 6.82 1.37
C ILE A 43 -12.92 6.56 2.62
N ALA A 44 -13.45 6.84 3.81
CA ALA A 44 -12.79 6.48 5.06
C ALA A 44 -12.63 4.96 5.18
N ALA A 45 -11.43 4.51 5.54
CA ALA A 45 -11.18 3.10 5.81
C ALA A 45 -11.97 2.66 7.05
N ARG A 46 -12.72 1.55 6.96
CA ARG A 46 -13.55 1.04 8.07
C ARG A 46 -12.75 0.79 9.35
N SER A 47 -11.51 0.35 9.20
CA SER A 47 -10.58 0.10 10.30
C SER A 47 -9.16 0.18 9.77
N PHE A 48 -8.34 1.06 10.34
CA PHE A 48 -6.90 1.14 10.07
C PHE A 48 -6.15 0.65 11.31
N LYS A 49 -5.75 -0.62 11.27
CA LYS A 49 -4.97 -1.28 12.33
C LYS A 49 -3.73 -1.91 11.69
N PRO A 50 -2.70 -1.11 11.40
CA PRO A 50 -1.49 -1.63 10.76
C PRO A 50 -0.73 -2.56 11.70
N PHE A 51 0.09 -3.43 11.10
CA PHE A 51 0.97 -4.32 11.87
C PHE A 51 1.90 -3.49 12.76
N PRO A 52 2.19 -3.87 14.02
CA PRO A 52 3.15 -3.15 14.84
C PRO A 52 4.53 -3.11 14.18
N LEU A 53 5.19 -1.94 14.18
CA LEU A 53 6.44 -1.72 13.46
C LEU A 53 7.60 -2.57 14.02
N ASP A 54 7.61 -2.77 15.34
CA ASP A 54 8.56 -3.61 16.08
C ASP A 54 8.49 -5.09 15.67
N CYS A 55 7.32 -5.55 15.23
CA CYS A 55 7.10 -6.94 14.83
C CYS A 55 7.61 -7.25 13.41
N LEU A 56 8.00 -6.25 12.60
CA LEU A 56 8.54 -6.48 11.26
C LEU A 56 10.04 -6.81 11.33
N THR A 57 10.41 -8.08 11.25
CA THR A 57 11.81 -8.54 11.37
C THR A 57 12.57 -8.56 10.04
N GLY A 58 13.90 -8.38 10.08
CA GLY A 58 14.78 -8.54 8.91
C GLY A 58 14.71 -7.39 7.91
N VAL A 59 14.09 -6.27 8.29
CA VAL A 59 13.91 -5.07 7.46
C VAL A 59 14.30 -3.80 8.21
N ASP A 60 15.29 -3.87 9.11
CA ASP A 60 15.63 -2.78 10.03
C ASP A 60 16.14 -1.51 9.33
N SER A 61 16.95 -1.66 8.28
CA SER A 61 17.41 -0.51 7.50
C SER A 61 16.27 0.14 6.72
N GLN A 62 15.37 -0.65 6.13
CA GLN A 62 14.18 -0.18 5.43
C GLN A 62 13.20 0.50 6.40
N LYS A 63 13.01 -0.07 7.60
CA LYS A 63 12.21 0.51 8.69
C LYS A 63 12.70 1.89 9.04
N LYS A 64 13.99 2.02 9.35
CA LYS A 64 14.59 3.29 9.72
C LYS A 64 14.45 4.33 8.61
N ALA A 65 14.86 3.98 7.38
CA ALA A 65 14.82 4.90 6.26
C ALA A 65 13.39 5.38 5.95
N LEU A 66 12.40 4.47 5.97
CA LEU A 66 11.01 4.83 5.71
C LEU A 66 10.42 5.67 6.85
N LEU A 67 10.70 5.32 8.10
CA LEU A 67 10.24 6.07 9.27
C LEU A 67 10.80 7.50 9.25
N ASP A 68 12.11 7.66 9.05
CA ASP A 68 12.77 8.96 8.98
C ASP A 68 12.19 9.84 7.86
N ASN A 69 11.96 9.26 6.67
CA ASN A 69 11.36 9.97 5.54
C ASN A 69 9.91 10.38 5.81
N THR A 70 9.12 9.48 6.39
CA THR A 70 7.70 9.73 6.67
C THR A 70 7.53 10.73 7.81
N ALA A 71 8.42 10.71 8.81
CA ALA A 71 8.46 11.71 9.87
C ALA A 71 8.75 13.11 9.32
N ARG A 72 9.65 13.24 8.33
CA ARG A 72 9.86 14.52 7.63
C ARG A 72 8.58 15.02 6.98
N LEU A 73 7.89 14.15 6.23
CA LEU A 73 6.60 14.49 5.62
C LEU A 73 5.59 14.96 6.66
N ALA A 74 5.40 14.21 7.74
CA ALA A 74 4.47 14.55 8.82
C ALA A 74 4.77 15.90 9.49
N ASN A 75 6.03 16.37 9.44
CA ASN A 75 6.45 17.67 9.93
C ASN A 75 6.49 18.75 8.84
N HIS A 76 5.87 18.52 7.67
CA HIS A 76 5.90 19.40 6.50
C HIS A 76 7.32 19.75 6.02
N LEU A 77 8.27 18.84 6.21
CA LEU A 77 9.64 18.96 5.73
C LEU A 77 9.80 18.22 4.39
N ALA A 78 10.89 18.52 3.69
CA ALA A 78 11.24 17.82 2.46
C ALA A 78 11.39 16.31 2.68
N ALA A 79 10.55 15.55 2.00
CA ALA A 79 10.53 14.09 1.98
C ALA A 79 10.53 13.57 0.54
N HIS A 80 10.99 12.34 0.36
CA HIS A 80 11.01 11.65 -0.93
C HIS A 80 9.74 10.84 -1.14
N ASP A 81 9.35 10.69 -2.42
CA ASP A 81 8.53 9.55 -2.84
C ASP A 81 9.34 8.27 -2.70
N VAL A 82 8.64 7.18 -2.39
CA VAL A 82 9.25 5.92 -2.02
C VAL A 82 8.83 4.81 -2.97
N LEU A 83 9.81 4.09 -3.50
CA LEU A 83 9.59 2.80 -4.16
C LEU A 83 10.07 1.67 -3.24
N LEU A 84 9.14 0.79 -2.87
CA LEU A 84 9.42 -0.44 -2.14
C LEU A 84 9.36 -1.60 -3.11
N TRP A 85 10.49 -2.23 -3.40
CA TRP A 85 10.56 -3.32 -4.37
C TRP A 85 11.15 -4.58 -3.78
N GLY A 86 10.76 -5.74 -4.28
CA GLY A 86 11.33 -6.99 -3.76
C GLY A 86 10.42 -8.20 -3.85
N ALA A 87 10.76 -9.21 -3.06
CA ALA A 87 10.01 -10.46 -2.99
C ALA A 87 8.54 -10.25 -2.55
N ARG A 88 7.64 -11.12 -3.00
CA ARG A 88 6.24 -11.14 -2.54
C ARG A 88 6.20 -11.62 -1.09
N GLY A 89 5.35 -11.01 -0.27
CA GLY A 89 5.23 -11.39 1.14
C GLY A 89 6.41 -11.00 2.04
N SER A 90 7.34 -10.16 1.57
CA SER A 90 8.48 -9.66 2.35
C SER A 90 8.14 -8.51 3.31
N GLY A 91 6.88 -8.07 3.36
CA GLY A 91 6.43 -7.01 4.28
C GLY A 91 6.45 -5.59 3.71
N LYS A 92 6.57 -5.39 2.39
CA LYS A 92 6.55 -4.04 1.76
C LYS A 92 5.33 -3.19 2.16
N SER A 93 4.14 -3.71 1.87
CA SER A 93 2.86 -3.05 2.16
C SER A 93 2.60 -2.95 3.67
N ALA A 94 3.03 -3.97 4.43
CA ALA A 94 2.96 -3.95 5.88
C ALA A 94 3.81 -2.81 6.44
N LEU A 95 5.06 -2.68 5.99
CA LEU A 95 5.98 -1.64 6.45
C LEU A 95 5.43 -0.22 6.22
N CYS A 96 4.89 0.05 5.03
CA CYS A 96 4.25 1.34 4.73
C CYS A 96 3.14 1.67 5.74
N LYS A 97 2.19 0.74 5.91
CA LYS A 97 1.06 0.91 6.83
C LYS A 97 1.55 1.02 8.29
N SER A 98 2.53 0.23 8.69
CA SER A 98 3.14 0.24 10.03
C SER A 98 3.81 1.56 10.37
N VAL A 99 4.58 2.14 9.46
CA VAL A 99 5.26 3.43 9.68
C VAL A 99 4.25 4.55 9.87
N VAL A 100 3.19 4.61 9.04
CA VAL A 100 2.13 5.60 9.22
C VAL A 100 1.43 5.40 10.56
N GLY A 101 1.07 4.16 10.90
CA GLY A 101 0.45 3.86 12.18
C GLY A 101 1.30 4.20 13.39
N GLU A 102 2.62 4.03 13.30
CA GLU A 102 3.54 4.37 14.39
C GLU A 102 3.60 5.89 14.61
N LEU A 103 3.76 6.67 13.55
CA LEU A 103 3.77 8.14 13.64
C LEU A 103 2.41 8.69 14.13
N GLN A 104 1.30 8.08 13.71
CA GLN A 104 -0.03 8.43 14.21
C GLN A 104 -0.16 8.21 15.72
N LYS A 105 0.40 7.11 16.26
CA LYS A 105 0.43 6.87 17.72
C LYS A 105 1.29 7.90 18.45
N GLU A 106 2.34 8.39 17.82
CA GLU A 106 3.19 9.47 18.33
C GLU A 106 2.53 10.86 18.22
N GLY A 107 1.34 10.95 17.62
CA GLY A 107 0.55 12.18 17.51
C GLY A 107 0.74 12.95 16.21
N ALA A 108 1.43 12.38 15.22
CA ALA A 108 1.59 13.00 13.91
C ALA A 108 0.23 13.13 13.19
N ASP A 109 -0.04 14.31 12.63
CA ASP A 109 -1.21 14.52 11.78
C ASP A 109 -0.92 14.05 10.35
N LEU A 110 -0.97 12.73 10.19
CA LEU A 110 -0.64 12.01 8.97
C LEU A 110 -1.76 11.02 8.65
N ALA A 111 -2.18 10.91 7.40
CA ALA A 111 -3.10 9.87 6.95
C ALA A 111 -2.51 9.02 5.82
N LEU A 112 -2.97 7.78 5.73
CA LEU A 112 -2.72 6.91 4.58
C LEU A 112 -3.92 6.92 3.63
N ILE A 113 -3.69 7.16 2.35
CA ILE A 113 -4.70 7.01 1.30
C ILE A 113 -4.27 5.85 0.40
N GLU A 114 -5.01 4.75 0.43
CA GLU A 114 -4.78 3.62 -0.47
C GLU A 114 -5.35 3.94 -1.85
N VAL A 115 -4.52 3.82 -2.87
CA VAL A 115 -4.85 4.07 -4.28
C VAL A 115 -4.61 2.77 -5.05
N ALA A 116 -5.61 2.33 -5.80
CA ALA A 116 -5.46 1.16 -6.65
C ALA A 116 -4.54 1.47 -7.85
N GLY A 117 -3.67 0.53 -8.23
CA GLY A 117 -2.67 0.75 -9.28
C GLY A 117 -3.28 1.11 -10.64
N GLU A 118 -4.46 0.59 -10.95
CA GLU A 118 -5.24 0.89 -12.16
C GLU A 118 -5.93 2.26 -12.13
N ARG A 119 -5.81 3.01 -11.02
CA ARG A 119 -6.40 4.34 -10.81
C ARG A 119 -5.36 5.45 -10.66
N VAL A 120 -4.09 5.19 -10.96
CA VAL A 120 -3.03 6.21 -10.82
C VAL A 120 -3.23 7.41 -11.75
N ASP A 121 -4.00 7.25 -12.83
CA ASP A 121 -4.43 8.32 -13.73
C ASP A 121 -5.30 9.38 -13.06
N THR A 122 -5.99 9.01 -11.97
CA THR A 122 -6.87 9.89 -11.19
C THR A 122 -6.17 10.60 -10.01
N LEU A 123 -4.85 10.41 -9.86
CA LEU A 123 -4.07 11.07 -8.80
C LEU A 123 -4.13 12.61 -8.83
N PRO A 124 -4.14 13.30 -10.00
CA PRO A 124 -4.28 14.75 -10.04
C PRO A 124 -5.56 15.26 -9.36
N GLU A 125 -6.69 14.58 -9.56
CA GLU A 125 -7.96 14.92 -8.89
C GLU A 125 -7.84 14.77 -7.35
N LEU A 126 -7.21 13.68 -6.91
CA LEU A 126 -6.95 13.47 -5.48
C LEU A 126 -6.01 14.54 -4.92
N PHE A 127 -4.98 14.95 -5.65
CA PHE A 127 -4.07 16.02 -5.25
C PHE A 127 -4.82 17.34 -5.06
N GLY A 128 -5.67 17.74 -6.01
CA GLY A 128 -6.51 18.93 -5.87
C GLY A 128 -7.41 18.89 -4.63
N TYR A 129 -7.92 17.71 -4.26
CA TYR A 129 -8.78 17.56 -3.09
C TYR A 129 -8.05 17.69 -1.74
N ILE A 130 -6.79 17.27 -1.67
CA ILE A 130 -6.01 17.26 -0.41
C ILE A 130 -5.03 18.42 -0.29
N ALA A 131 -4.82 19.21 -1.36
CA ALA A 131 -3.77 20.23 -1.41
C ALA A 131 -3.86 21.28 -0.30
N ASP A 132 -5.07 21.76 -0.02
CA ASP A 132 -5.31 22.82 0.97
C ASP A 132 -5.51 22.30 2.41
N GLN A 133 -5.36 20.98 2.62
CA GLN A 133 -5.54 20.37 3.93
C GLN A 133 -4.27 20.56 4.78
N PRO A 134 -4.40 20.91 6.08
CA PRO A 134 -3.25 21.12 6.96
C PRO A 134 -2.53 19.82 7.33
N ARG A 135 -3.15 18.66 7.06
CA ARG A 135 -2.63 17.32 7.33
C ARG A 135 -1.69 16.86 6.22
N SER A 136 -0.78 15.95 6.55
CA SER A 136 0.05 15.23 5.57
C SER A 136 -0.55 13.89 5.13
N PHE A 137 -0.25 13.46 3.91
CA PHE A 137 -0.81 12.26 3.30
C PHE A 137 0.26 11.37 2.65
N VAL A 138 0.29 10.10 3.04
CA VAL A 138 0.97 9.04 2.29
C VAL A 138 -0.03 8.43 1.32
N LEU A 139 0.21 8.59 0.02
CA LEU A 139 -0.58 7.96 -1.03
C LEU A 139 0.07 6.63 -1.37
N PHE A 140 -0.56 5.55 -0.92
CA PHE A 140 -0.04 4.21 -1.02
C PHE A 140 -0.62 3.49 -2.25
N VAL A 141 0.24 3.17 -3.21
CA VAL A 141 -0.11 2.35 -4.39
C VAL A 141 0.48 0.96 -4.20
N ASP A 142 -0.37 -0.03 -3.97
CA ASP A 142 0.07 -1.40 -3.73
C ASP A 142 0.16 -2.22 -5.02
N ASP A 143 1.17 -3.09 -5.07
CA ASP A 143 1.43 -4.09 -6.11
C ASP A 143 1.29 -3.51 -7.52
N LEU A 144 2.11 -2.50 -7.85
CA LEU A 144 2.20 -1.96 -9.19
C LEU A 144 2.66 -3.08 -10.14
N GLY A 145 1.68 -3.75 -10.75
CA GLY A 145 1.86 -4.79 -11.74
C GLY A 145 2.26 -4.15 -13.06
N PHE A 146 3.37 -4.61 -13.62
CA PHE A 146 3.79 -4.23 -14.96
C PHE A 146 3.30 -5.26 -15.95
N GLU A 147 1.97 -5.42 -15.99
CA GLU A 147 1.32 -6.26 -17.00
C GLU A 147 1.44 -5.59 -18.38
N GLU A 148 1.58 -6.41 -19.43
CA GLU A 148 1.58 -5.90 -20.81
C GLU A 148 0.28 -5.13 -21.08
N GLY A 149 0.40 -3.85 -21.45
CA GLY A 149 -0.73 -2.95 -21.68
C GLY A 149 -1.06 -2.01 -20.52
N SER A 150 -0.43 -2.16 -19.36
CA SER A 150 -0.59 -1.21 -18.25
C SER A 150 0.06 0.15 -18.54
N SER A 151 -0.73 1.23 -18.50
CA SER A 151 -0.24 2.60 -18.62
C SER A 151 0.29 3.17 -17.29
N ALA A 152 0.01 2.50 -16.17
CA ALA A 152 0.29 3.00 -14.82
C ALA A 152 1.76 3.42 -14.60
N PRO A 153 2.79 2.66 -15.05
CA PRO A 153 4.18 3.07 -14.89
C PRO A 153 4.53 4.39 -15.60
N ARG A 154 4.01 4.59 -16.81
CA ARG A 154 4.27 5.79 -17.61
C ARG A 154 3.60 7.01 -17.00
N ILE A 155 2.38 6.83 -16.52
CA ILE A 155 1.61 7.88 -15.82
C ILE A 155 2.33 8.30 -14.54
N LEU A 156 2.73 7.34 -13.70
CA LEU A 156 3.49 7.64 -12.49
C LEU A 156 4.82 8.33 -12.78
N ARG A 157 5.54 7.91 -13.82
CA ARG A 157 6.79 8.58 -14.23
C ARG A 157 6.52 10.04 -14.59
N SER A 158 5.50 10.29 -15.41
CA SER A 158 5.10 11.65 -15.80
C SER A 158 4.69 12.51 -14.61
N LEU A 159 4.02 11.93 -13.60
CA LEU A 159 3.64 12.65 -12.38
C LEU A 159 4.87 13.01 -11.53
N LEU A 160 5.85 12.10 -11.43
CA LEU A 160 7.08 12.33 -10.66
C LEU A 160 8.05 13.30 -11.35
N GLU A 161 8.03 13.40 -12.68
CA GLU A 161 8.84 14.35 -13.46
C GLU A 161 8.34 15.79 -13.38
N GLY A 162 7.16 16.01 -12.80
CA GLY A 162 6.50 17.32 -12.76
C GLY A 162 5.55 17.49 -13.94
N GLY A 163 4.31 17.03 -13.77
CA GLY A 163 3.22 17.27 -14.71
C GLY A 163 2.70 18.72 -14.68
N ALA A 164 1.68 19.01 -15.49
CA ALA A 164 1.09 20.34 -15.59
C ALA A 164 0.44 20.84 -14.27
N GLU A 165 -0.04 19.92 -13.43
CA GLU A 165 -0.49 20.23 -12.07
C GLU A 165 0.59 19.83 -11.06
N ALA A 166 0.94 20.77 -10.18
CA ALA A 166 1.92 20.55 -9.13
C ALA A 166 1.33 19.63 -8.06
N ARG A 167 2.07 18.57 -7.72
CA ARG A 167 1.75 17.76 -6.54
C ARG A 167 1.86 18.62 -5.27
N PRO A 168 0.91 18.52 -4.32
CA PRO A 168 0.96 19.32 -3.11
C PRO A 168 2.08 18.87 -2.17
N ASP A 169 2.64 19.82 -1.42
CA ASP A 169 3.77 19.58 -0.54
C ASP A 169 3.45 18.61 0.60
N ASN A 170 2.18 18.53 0.98
CA ASN A 170 1.67 17.64 2.03
C ASN A 170 1.48 16.18 1.57
N ALA A 171 1.81 15.82 0.32
CA ALA A 171 1.56 14.48 -0.23
C ALA A 171 2.82 13.80 -0.75
N ARG A 172 3.03 12.52 -0.42
CA ARG A 172 4.08 11.66 -1.04
C ARG A 172 3.55 10.31 -1.49
N LEU A 173 4.07 9.83 -2.61
CA LEU A 173 3.71 8.56 -3.23
C LEU A 173 4.60 7.42 -2.71
N TYR A 174 3.97 6.39 -2.15
CA TYR A 174 4.62 5.18 -1.68
C TYR A 174 4.12 4.02 -2.54
N VAL A 175 4.99 3.51 -3.40
CA VAL A 175 4.63 2.51 -4.41
C VAL A 175 5.30 1.18 -4.07
N THR A 176 4.56 0.07 -4.09
CA THR A 176 5.17 -1.26 -4.00
C THR A 176 5.24 -1.93 -5.37
N ALA A 177 6.33 -2.65 -5.62
CA ALA A 177 6.55 -3.39 -6.86
C ALA A 177 7.21 -4.74 -6.60
N ASN A 178 6.99 -5.71 -7.49
CA ASN A 178 7.66 -7.00 -7.39
C ASN A 178 9.02 -6.98 -8.11
N ARG A 179 10.03 -7.60 -7.49
CA ARG A 179 11.43 -7.63 -7.96
C ARG A 179 11.59 -8.01 -9.44
N ARG A 180 10.80 -8.98 -9.91
CA ARG A 180 10.82 -9.46 -11.31
C ARG A 180 10.50 -8.35 -12.32
N HIS A 181 9.76 -7.33 -11.90
CA HIS A 181 9.37 -6.20 -12.75
C HIS A 181 10.27 -4.98 -12.58
N ILE A 182 11.43 -5.08 -11.91
CA ILE A 182 12.38 -3.96 -11.81
C ILE A 182 13.78 -4.39 -12.24
N ILE A 183 14.18 -5.64 -11.98
CA ILE A 183 15.56 -6.12 -12.19
C ILE A 183 15.67 -7.00 -13.44
N ALA A 184 14.99 -6.67 -14.54
CA ALA A 184 15.16 -7.42 -15.79
C ALA A 184 16.49 -7.09 -16.50
N ARG A 185 17.61 -7.31 -15.80
CA ARG A 185 18.95 -7.51 -16.34
C ARG A 185 19.68 -8.45 -15.38
N GLN A 186 19.81 -9.72 -15.76
CA GLN A 186 21.10 -10.44 -15.64
C GLN A 186 21.16 -11.88 -16.16
N VAL A 187 20.12 -12.47 -16.75
CA VAL A 187 20.23 -13.86 -17.27
C VAL A 187 19.62 -13.96 -18.67
N GLN A 188 20.48 -14.19 -19.66
CA GLN A 188 20.09 -14.75 -20.96
C GLN A 188 19.45 -16.12 -20.75
N ASP A 189 18.53 -16.46 -21.66
CA ASP A 189 17.92 -17.77 -21.85
C ASP A 189 16.95 -18.21 -20.74
N THR A 190 15.68 -17.83 -20.89
CA THR A 190 14.61 -18.72 -21.40
C THR A 190 13.25 -18.04 -21.14
N ALA A 191 12.56 -17.69 -22.23
CA ALA A 191 11.12 -17.44 -22.42
C ALA A 191 10.27 -16.87 -21.25
N GLU A 192 9.78 -15.63 -21.40
CA GLU A 192 8.38 -15.29 -21.78
C GLU A 192 8.19 -13.76 -21.76
N SER A 193 7.61 -13.25 -22.85
CA SER A 193 7.22 -11.88 -23.21
C SER A 193 7.42 -10.73 -22.19
N PHE A 194 8.55 -10.04 -22.25
CA PHE A 194 8.64 -8.63 -21.90
C PHE A 194 9.39 -7.91 -23.02
N THR A 195 8.76 -6.90 -23.65
CA THR A 195 9.44 -6.07 -24.65
C THR A 195 10.52 -5.21 -23.97
N ARG A 196 11.66 -4.96 -24.63
CA ARG A 196 12.74 -4.12 -24.08
C ARG A 196 12.23 -2.76 -23.57
N ASP A 197 11.28 -2.17 -24.29
CA ASP A 197 10.65 -0.89 -23.94
C ASP A 197 9.94 -0.91 -22.57
N SER A 198 9.29 -2.02 -22.20
CA SER A 198 8.62 -2.15 -20.89
C SER A 198 9.60 -2.17 -19.72
N LEU A 199 10.81 -2.68 -19.96
CA LEU A 199 11.88 -2.76 -18.96
C LEU A 199 12.59 -1.41 -18.79
N ASP A 200 12.83 -0.70 -19.88
CA ASP A 200 13.40 0.64 -19.83
C ASP A 200 12.43 1.62 -19.14
N ASP A 201 11.12 1.49 -19.37
CA ASP A 201 10.09 2.26 -18.66
C ASP A 201 10.09 1.97 -17.14
N GLN A 202 10.29 0.72 -16.72
CA GLN A 202 10.40 0.30 -15.31
C GLN A 202 11.61 0.93 -14.60
N LEU A 203 12.78 0.85 -15.24
CA LEU A 203 14.02 1.41 -14.69
C LEU A 203 13.93 2.94 -14.63
N ALA A 204 13.43 3.57 -15.71
CA ALA A 204 13.23 5.01 -15.76
C ALA A 204 12.25 5.50 -14.68
N LEU A 205 11.20 4.72 -14.37
CA LEU A 205 10.30 5.02 -13.26
C LEU A 205 11.01 4.91 -11.91
N ALA A 206 11.78 3.84 -11.68
CA ALA A 206 12.48 3.62 -10.42
C ALA A 206 13.48 4.74 -10.08
N ASP A 207 14.16 5.28 -11.09
CA ASP A 207 15.10 6.39 -10.95
C ASP A 207 14.43 7.72 -10.53
N ARG A 208 13.10 7.83 -10.64
CA ARG A 208 12.35 9.02 -10.20
C ARG A 208 12.01 9.02 -8.71
N PHE A 209 12.13 7.89 -8.04
CA PHE A 209 11.91 7.82 -6.61
C PHE A 209 13.16 8.24 -5.85
N GLY A 210 13.01 9.24 -4.97
CA GLY A 210 14.12 9.73 -4.15
C GLY A 210 14.54 8.76 -3.05
N LEU A 211 13.67 7.80 -2.68
CA LEU A 211 14.00 6.71 -1.76
C LEU A 211 13.61 5.36 -2.36
N ASN A 212 14.60 4.49 -2.56
CA ASN A 212 14.43 3.15 -3.12
C ASN A 212 14.77 2.09 -2.05
N LEU A 213 13.79 1.28 -1.66
CA LEU A 213 13.93 0.28 -0.60
C LEU A 213 13.77 -1.14 -1.17
N GLY A 214 14.89 -1.88 -1.22
CA GLY A 214 14.93 -3.26 -1.65
C GLY A 214 14.57 -4.26 -0.54
N PHE A 215 13.72 -5.23 -0.86
CA PHE A 215 13.32 -6.32 0.03
C PHE A 215 13.75 -7.67 -0.54
N HIS A 216 14.49 -8.41 0.26
CA HIS A 216 15.07 -9.69 -0.14
C HIS A 216 14.10 -10.85 0.13
N VAL A 217 14.44 -12.01 -0.45
CA VAL A 217 13.72 -13.26 -0.18
C VAL A 217 13.96 -13.64 1.28
N CYS A 218 12.90 -14.06 1.98
CA CYS A 218 13.01 -14.50 3.35
C CYS A 218 13.75 -15.85 3.39
N ASP A 219 14.81 -15.92 4.17
CA ASP A 219 15.51 -17.18 4.44
C ASP A 219 14.92 -17.90 5.66
N GLN A 220 15.41 -19.11 5.92
CA GLN A 220 14.92 -19.90 7.06
C GLN A 220 15.21 -19.22 8.41
N SER A 221 16.34 -18.54 8.53
CA SER A 221 16.74 -17.87 9.76
C SER A 221 15.78 -16.75 10.09
N ASN A 222 15.51 -15.86 9.14
CA ASN A 222 14.56 -14.77 9.29
C ASN A 222 13.13 -15.29 9.50
N TYR A 223 12.73 -16.37 8.82
CA TYR A 223 11.42 -16.98 9.04
C TYR A 223 11.26 -17.47 10.48
N LEU A 224 12.25 -18.19 11.02
CA LEU A 224 12.24 -18.69 12.40
C LEU A 224 12.27 -17.53 13.40
N GLU A 225 13.04 -16.48 13.11
CA GLU A 225 13.09 -15.28 13.94
C GLU A 225 11.72 -14.58 14.03
N MET A 226 11.01 -14.43 12.91
CA MET A 226 9.66 -13.85 12.87
C MET A 226 8.69 -14.65 13.74
N ILE A 227 8.59 -15.96 13.54
CA ILE A 227 7.64 -16.79 14.28
C ILE A 227 7.97 -16.86 15.77
N ARG A 228 9.27 -16.82 16.16
CA ARG A 228 9.68 -16.70 17.57
C ARG A 228 9.19 -15.39 18.17
N GLY A 229 9.40 -14.26 17.47
CA GLY A 229 8.96 -12.95 17.91
C GLY A 229 7.44 -12.89 18.09
N TYR A 230 6.69 -13.42 17.12
CA TYR A 230 5.23 -13.50 17.21
C TYR A 230 4.76 -14.42 18.33
N ALA A 231 5.33 -15.62 18.46
CA ALA A 231 4.96 -16.57 19.50
C ALA A 231 5.22 -16.00 20.90
N ALA A 232 6.37 -15.35 21.10
CA ALA A 232 6.68 -14.67 22.36
C ALA A 232 5.67 -13.55 22.67
N ARG A 233 5.31 -12.72 21.68
CA ARG A 233 4.34 -11.62 21.84
C ARG A 233 2.97 -12.12 22.27
N PHE A 234 2.51 -13.24 21.72
CA PHE A 234 1.17 -13.77 21.96
C PHE A 234 1.13 -14.89 23.02
N GLY A 235 2.27 -15.22 23.63
CA GLY A 235 2.38 -16.30 24.63
C GLY A 235 2.01 -17.68 24.06
N LEU A 236 2.41 -17.94 22.80
CA LEU A 236 2.15 -19.19 22.10
C LEU A 236 3.32 -20.16 22.28
N THR A 237 3.00 -21.43 22.45
CA THR A 237 4.01 -22.50 22.40
C THR A 237 4.41 -22.74 20.95
N LEU A 238 5.70 -22.64 20.65
CA LEU A 238 6.24 -22.78 19.30
C LEU A 238 7.02 -24.09 19.16
N ASP A 239 6.71 -24.88 18.12
CA ASP A 239 7.56 -25.96 17.63
C ASP A 239 8.12 -25.57 16.24
N GLU A 240 9.40 -25.25 16.19
CA GLU A 240 10.08 -24.84 14.95
C GLU A 240 10.11 -25.95 13.90
N ASN A 241 10.18 -27.23 14.31
CA ASN A 241 10.15 -28.34 13.35
C ASN A 241 8.79 -28.43 12.68
N HIS A 242 7.72 -28.24 13.45
CA HIS A 242 6.37 -28.14 12.92
C HIS A 242 6.26 -26.93 11.96
N ALA A 243 6.79 -25.77 12.34
CA ALA A 243 6.79 -24.57 11.49
C ALA A 243 7.50 -24.80 10.15
N LEU A 244 8.65 -25.48 10.16
CA LEU A 244 9.41 -25.81 8.95
C LEU A 244 8.74 -26.90 8.11
N SER A 245 7.98 -27.81 8.71
CA SER A 245 7.17 -28.78 7.96
C SER A 245 5.98 -28.08 7.29
N TRP A 246 5.32 -27.18 7.99
CA TRP A 246 4.13 -26.45 7.54
C TRP A 246 4.37 -25.59 6.28
N VAL A 247 5.58 -25.05 6.11
CA VAL A 247 5.95 -24.27 4.91
C VAL A 247 6.39 -25.11 3.71
N ARG A 248 6.85 -26.36 3.92
CA ARG A 248 7.37 -27.21 2.83
C ARG A 248 6.33 -27.56 1.78
N SER A 249 5.05 -27.59 2.14
CA SER A 249 3.93 -27.84 1.23
C SER A 249 3.33 -26.59 0.59
N ARG A 250 3.93 -25.40 0.83
CA ARG A 250 3.35 -24.09 0.48
C ARG A 250 4.28 -23.25 -0.39
N SER A 251 3.82 -22.05 -0.73
CA SER A 251 4.44 -21.09 -1.65
C SER A 251 5.78 -20.45 -1.18
N GLY A 252 6.47 -21.07 -0.22
CA GLY A 252 7.79 -20.66 0.26
C GLY A 252 7.79 -19.77 1.50
N LEU A 253 9.01 -19.44 1.94
CA LEU A 253 9.26 -18.64 3.15
C LEU A 253 8.94 -17.16 2.91
N SER A 254 8.12 -16.58 3.77
CA SER A 254 7.78 -15.16 3.74
C SER A 254 7.21 -14.70 5.09
N GLY A 255 7.18 -13.39 5.34
CA GLY A 255 6.53 -12.84 6.54
C GLY A 255 5.03 -13.11 6.56
N ARG A 256 4.38 -13.13 5.38
CA ARG A 256 2.97 -13.55 5.26
C ARG A 256 2.78 -14.99 5.72
N MET A 257 3.67 -15.89 5.30
CA MET A 257 3.64 -17.30 5.68
C MET A 257 3.89 -17.46 7.18
N ALA A 258 4.84 -16.72 7.75
CA ALA A 258 5.09 -16.68 9.19
C ALA A 258 3.85 -16.26 9.98
N TRP A 259 3.15 -15.19 9.56
CA TRP A 259 1.90 -14.76 10.21
C TRP A 259 0.79 -15.81 10.11
N GLN A 260 0.61 -16.41 8.94
CA GLN A 260 -0.37 -17.48 8.76
C GLN A 260 -0.09 -18.69 9.65
N TYR A 261 1.18 -19.04 9.88
CA TYR A 261 1.56 -20.12 10.79
C TYR A 261 1.21 -19.76 12.25
N ILE A 262 1.42 -18.51 12.64
CA ILE A 262 1.05 -18.02 13.97
C ILE A 262 -0.47 -18.08 14.19
N ILE A 263 -1.26 -17.73 13.18
CA ILE A 263 -2.72 -17.87 13.23
C ILE A 263 -3.12 -19.35 13.41
N GLU A 264 -2.47 -20.28 12.70
CA GLU A 264 -2.71 -21.73 12.84
C GLU A 264 -2.50 -22.19 14.29
N ILE A 265 -1.30 -21.98 14.83
CA ILE A 265 -0.97 -22.47 16.18
C ILE A 265 -1.74 -21.74 17.28
N ALA A 266 -2.12 -20.47 17.05
CA ALA A 266 -3.00 -19.75 17.97
C ALA A 266 -4.39 -20.39 18.01
N GLY A 267 -4.92 -20.77 16.84
CA GLY A 267 -6.17 -21.52 16.74
C GLY A 267 -6.11 -22.87 17.45
N GLU A 268 -5.05 -23.66 17.23
CA GLU A 268 -4.82 -24.94 17.91
C GLU A 268 -4.74 -24.78 19.44
N GLN A 269 -4.18 -23.67 19.92
CA GLN A 269 -4.03 -23.37 21.35
C GLN A 269 -5.23 -22.61 21.94
N GLY A 270 -6.32 -22.43 21.18
CA GLY A 270 -7.53 -21.75 21.65
C GLY A 270 -7.32 -20.27 22.00
N ARG A 271 -6.34 -19.62 21.37
CA ARG A 271 -6.01 -18.21 21.58
C ARG A 271 -6.64 -17.34 20.50
N ASN A 272 -7.39 -16.33 20.93
CA ASN A 272 -7.77 -15.24 20.04
C ASN A 272 -6.62 -14.23 20.00
N ILE A 273 -6.00 -14.09 18.83
CA ILE A 273 -4.95 -13.11 18.59
C ILE A 273 -5.47 -12.05 17.64
N THR A 274 -5.32 -10.79 18.03
CA THR A 274 -5.58 -9.63 17.17
C THR A 274 -4.42 -8.67 17.37
N LEU A 275 -3.98 -8.05 16.28
CA LEU A 275 -2.92 -7.05 16.28
C LEU A 275 -3.47 -5.67 16.63
#